data_AF-A0A8S3Y5C7-F1
#
_entry.id   AF-A0A8S3Y5C7-F1
#
_cell.length_a   1.000
_cell.length_b   1.000
_cell.length_c   1.000
_cell.angle_alpha   90.00
_cell.angle_beta   90.00
_cell.angle_gamma   90.00
#
_symmetry.space_group_name_H-M   'P 1'
#
loop_
_entity.id
_entity.type
_entity.pdbx_description
1 polymer ?
#
loop_
_entity_poly.entity_id
_entity_poly.type
_entity_poly.pdbx_seq_one_letter_code
_entity_poly.pdbx_strand_id
1 'polypeptide(L)'
;MVDRERKLIRDLKQWKFRYPPNYAELPISDEPKYNVPVAVKNSVFSKVPTEPLIGKLHLVCTSEDAMTDILDLHPEVAETEEFIDFVAGKYLPNGGLTVCHRYGGYQFGYWADQLGDGRAHILGEYINSKGESWQPQLKGSGETPYSRFGDGRAVLRSSIREMIASEACHYLGIPTTRAAALVVSDDHKVWRDRAYCGTMREERAAVVMRLAPAWYRLGSFEILLKRNEPHTMKQLADFVIKHHFPDVAIDDPDKYVKLYLEVAYRNLDMVATWQGLGFTHGVLNTDNISVLGLTIDYGPFGFVQHYYEHYVPNTSDDAGRYAFNKQPGIILWNLEKFAEALAPILTDDQKKKINDIRAPLEAYVREKITQTYLNKLGLEQCRDGDAALVKELLQLMQQTMADFTSTFRQLAEVEVSQLLDATTLESKWSLAKVSKASQWGQWVQKYRDRLEQEKVSDENRRTRMLKVNPLYVPSNWILQEAIADAEKNDFGKVRHLLKIFKNPYEVNEEAEKLGYSSQPPNWSFGLKLSCSS
;
A
#
# COMPACT_ATOMS: atom_id res chain seq x y z
N MET A 1 25.93 7.58 13.49
CA MET A 1 24.86 8.49 13.96
C MET A 1 25.31 9.95 14.01
N VAL A 2 26.46 10.29 14.59
CA VAL A 2 26.95 11.69 14.73
C VAL A 2 27.11 12.44 13.39
N ASP A 3 27.43 11.74 12.29
CA ASP A 3 27.59 12.37 10.97
C ASP A 3 26.27 12.51 10.17
N ARG A 4 25.20 11.80 10.57
CA ARG A 4 23.86 11.91 9.95
C ARG A 4 23.09 13.12 10.48
N GLU A 5 23.18 13.42 11.77
CA GLU A 5 22.50 14.58 12.38
C GLU A 5 22.98 15.92 11.82
N ARG A 6 24.22 16.02 11.33
CA ARG A 6 24.80 17.26 10.79
C ARG A 6 24.25 17.67 9.41
N LYS A 7 23.44 16.84 8.74
CA LYS A 7 22.88 17.14 7.40
C LYS A 7 21.37 17.37 7.37
N LEU A 8 20.65 17.13 8.46
CA LEU A 8 19.20 17.32 8.51
C LEU A 8 18.84 18.80 8.60
N ILE A 9 17.85 19.22 7.81
CA ILE A 9 17.32 20.57 7.79
C ILE A 9 16.45 20.77 9.04
N ARG A 10 16.79 21.79 9.84
CA ARG A 10 16.10 22.14 11.09
C ARG A 10 15.14 23.32 10.97
N ASP A 11 15.20 24.04 9.86
CA ASP A 11 14.31 25.16 9.55
C ASP A 11 13.60 24.86 8.24
N LEU A 12 12.28 24.68 8.30
CA LEU A 12 11.46 24.35 7.13
C LEU A 12 11.57 25.41 6.03
N LYS A 13 11.92 26.66 6.35
CA LYS A 13 12.10 27.73 5.35
C LYS A 13 13.33 27.52 4.46
N GLN A 14 14.28 26.68 4.90
CA GLN A 14 15.44 26.26 4.10
C GLN A 14 15.15 25.04 3.24
N TRP A 15 14.09 24.29 3.58
CA TRP A 15 13.61 23.17 2.79
C TRP A 15 12.88 23.70 1.55
N LYS A 16 13.25 23.19 0.38
CA LYS A 16 12.74 23.69 -0.90
C LYS A 16 12.52 22.56 -1.88
N PHE A 17 11.45 22.69 -2.66
CA PHE A 17 11.23 21.83 -3.81
C PHE A 17 12.23 22.15 -4.93
N ARG A 18 12.46 21.15 -5.77
CA ARG A 18 13.06 21.34 -7.10
C ARG A 18 12.18 22.27 -7.91
N TYR A 19 12.80 23.24 -8.60
CA TYR A 19 12.10 24.16 -9.48
C TYR A 19 12.79 24.23 -10.86
N PRO A 20 12.07 23.95 -11.96
CA PRO A 20 10.74 23.33 -11.99
C PRO A 20 10.79 21.86 -11.52
N PRO A 21 9.71 21.31 -10.96
CA PRO A 21 9.60 19.87 -10.74
C PRO A 21 9.55 19.12 -12.08
N ASN A 22 10.01 17.87 -12.15
CA ASN A 22 10.05 17.12 -13.41
C ASN A 22 8.67 17.07 -14.10
N TYR A 23 7.59 16.86 -13.35
CA TYR A 23 6.23 16.76 -13.92
C TYR A 23 5.74 18.04 -14.60
N ALA A 24 6.44 19.18 -14.47
CA ALA A 24 6.18 20.38 -15.27
C ALA A 24 6.49 20.20 -16.76
N GLU A 25 7.21 19.14 -17.15
CA GLU A 25 7.39 18.73 -18.55
C GLU A 25 6.09 18.18 -19.18
N LEU A 26 5.13 17.75 -18.36
CA LEU A 26 3.86 17.19 -18.82
C LEU A 26 2.79 18.27 -19.00
N PRO A 27 1.78 18.06 -19.85
CA PRO A 27 0.69 19.01 -20.02
C PRO A 27 -0.09 19.27 -18.70
N ILE A 28 -0.09 20.52 -18.25
CA ILE A 28 -0.82 21.01 -17.07
C ILE A 28 -1.91 21.98 -17.52
N SER A 29 -3.13 21.80 -17.01
CA SER A 29 -4.23 22.75 -17.22
C SER A 29 -4.19 23.86 -16.16
N ASP A 30 -4.16 25.13 -16.58
CA ASP A 30 -3.95 26.29 -15.68
C ASP A 30 -5.23 26.81 -15.00
N GLU A 31 -6.43 26.59 -15.54
CA GLU A 31 -7.69 27.14 -14.98
C GLU A 31 -8.91 26.23 -15.20
N PRO A 32 -9.00 25.08 -14.50
CA PRO A 32 -10.28 24.38 -14.44
C PRO A 32 -11.23 25.18 -13.53
N LYS A 33 -12.32 25.75 -14.08
CA LYS A 33 -13.45 26.20 -13.24
C LYS A 33 -14.06 24.96 -12.58
N TYR A 34 -13.71 24.64 -11.32
CA TYR A 34 -14.03 23.34 -10.71
C TYR A 34 -15.19 23.33 -9.72
N ASN A 35 -15.88 24.45 -9.51
CA ASN A 35 -17.12 24.50 -8.73
C ASN A 35 -18.28 23.70 -9.39
N VAL A 36 -18.03 23.09 -10.55
CA VAL A 36 -18.87 22.12 -11.24
C VAL A 36 -17.99 20.98 -11.77
N PRO A 37 -18.49 19.73 -11.86
CA PRO A 37 -17.73 18.62 -12.44
C PRO A 37 -17.27 18.94 -13.88
N VAL A 38 -15.96 18.90 -14.14
CA VAL A 38 -15.37 19.20 -15.46
C VAL A 38 -14.74 17.96 -16.08
N ALA A 39 -15.09 17.67 -17.34
CA ALA A 39 -14.36 16.72 -18.16
C ALA A 39 -13.08 17.38 -18.71
N VAL A 40 -12.00 17.32 -17.93
CA VAL A 40 -10.68 17.83 -18.31
C VAL A 40 -10.15 17.01 -19.49
N LYS A 41 -9.48 17.66 -20.44
CA LYS A 41 -8.94 17.02 -21.66
C LYS A 41 -7.58 17.57 -22.00
N ASN A 42 -6.79 16.79 -22.74
CA ASN A 42 -5.47 17.17 -23.25
C ASN A 42 -4.48 17.63 -22.16
N SER A 43 -4.67 17.17 -20.92
CA SER A 43 -3.75 17.42 -19.82
C SER A 43 -3.53 16.15 -19.01
N VAL A 44 -2.36 16.05 -18.36
CA VAL A 44 -2.06 15.02 -17.35
C VAL A 44 -2.42 15.56 -15.97
N PHE A 45 -2.14 16.84 -15.74
CA PHE A 45 -2.42 17.49 -14.47
C PHE A 45 -3.35 18.69 -14.64
N SER A 46 -3.96 19.10 -13.55
CA SER A 46 -4.56 20.42 -13.37
C SER A 46 -3.85 21.14 -12.25
N LYS A 47 -3.51 22.41 -12.47
CA LYS A 47 -2.99 23.29 -11.43
C LYS A 47 -4.15 23.72 -10.54
N VAL A 48 -4.02 23.51 -9.23
CA VAL A 48 -5.04 23.87 -8.26
C VAL A 48 -4.39 24.12 -6.89
N PRO A 49 -4.72 25.20 -6.18
CA PRO A 49 -4.21 25.41 -4.82
C PRO A 49 -4.88 24.45 -3.83
N THR A 50 -4.23 24.21 -2.71
CA THR A 50 -4.85 23.52 -1.57
C THR A 50 -5.90 24.41 -0.91
N GLU A 51 -6.90 23.78 -0.29
CA GLU A 51 -7.81 24.42 0.64
C GLU A 51 -7.44 23.98 2.06
N PRO A 52 -6.80 24.82 2.86
CA PRO A 52 -6.22 24.37 4.14
C PRO A 52 -7.26 23.84 5.13
N LEU A 53 -6.81 23.02 6.09
CA LEU A 53 -7.61 22.78 7.30
C LEU A 53 -7.81 24.10 8.07
N ILE A 54 -8.96 24.23 8.73
CA ILE A 54 -9.32 25.42 9.51
C ILE A 54 -9.41 25.08 11.00
N GLY A 55 -9.40 26.11 11.86
CA GLY A 55 -9.56 25.95 13.30
C GLY A 55 -8.31 25.45 14.02
N LYS A 56 -8.50 24.83 15.18
CA LYS A 56 -7.41 24.31 16.01
C LYS A 56 -6.85 23.01 15.43
N LEU A 57 -5.59 23.07 15.03
CA LEU A 57 -4.86 21.96 14.42
C LEU A 57 -4.05 21.19 15.47
N HIS A 58 -3.95 19.88 15.29
CA HIS A 58 -3.11 19.00 16.08
C HIS A 58 -2.26 18.11 15.18
N LEU A 59 -0.98 18.00 15.49
CA LEU A 59 -0.13 16.95 14.94
C LEU A 59 -0.47 15.62 15.62
N VAL A 60 -1.08 14.70 14.86
CA VAL A 60 -1.38 13.35 15.35
C VAL A 60 -0.08 12.57 15.51
N CYS A 61 0.72 12.49 14.45
CA CYS A 61 1.99 11.78 14.43
C CYS A 61 2.82 12.13 13.20
N THR A 62 4.10 11.75 13.24
CA THR A 62 5.00 11.71 12.09
C THR A 62 5.68 10.35 11.99
N SER A 63 6.13 10.01 10.78
CA SER A 63 7.11 8.94 10.59
C SER A 63 8.50 9.55 10.60
N GLU A 64 9.27 9.22 11.63
CA GLU A 64 10.64 9.71 11.81
C GLU A 64 11.53 9.34 10.63
N ASP A 65 11.43 8.13 10.10
CA ASP A 65 12.25 7.67 8.98
C ASP A 65 11.82 8.36 7.68
N ALA A 66 10.52 8.61 7.47
CA ALA A 66 10.09 9.41 6.32
C ALA A 66 10.59 10.87 6.44
N MET A 67 10.55 11.45 7.64
CA MET A 67 11.07 12.80 7.88
C MET A 67 12.57 12.88 7.64
N THR A 68 13.34 11.94 8.17
CA THR A 68 14.81 11.99 8.16
C THR A 68 15.44 11.41 6.91
N ASP A 69 14.96 10.26 6.41
CA ASP A 69 15.57 9.54 5.29
C ASP A 69 15.02 9.94 3.92
N ILE A 70 13.83 10.56 3.86
CA ILE A 70 13.19 11.01 2.61
C ILE A 70 13.14 12.53 2.52
N LEU A 71 12.68 13.23 3.55
CA LEU A 71 12.53 14.69 3.51
C LEU A 71 13.78 15.44 4.01
N ASP A 72 14.78 14.72 4.53
CA ASP A 72 15.98 15.28 5.20
C ASP A 72 15.63 16.31 6.30
N LEU A 73 14.47 16.20 6.93
CA LEU A 73 14.01 17.08 7.99
C LEU A 73 14.38 16.50 9.36
N HIS A 74 14.89 17.35 10.25
CA HIS A 74 15.09 16.96 11.64
C HIS A 74 13.72 16.75 12.32
N PRO A 75 13.54 15.72 13.19
CA PRO A 75 12.25 15.43 13.80
C PRO A 75 11.62 16.60 14.57
N GLU A 76 12.43 17.48 15.17
CA GLU A 76 11.97 18.69 15.85
C GLU A 76 11.19 19.66 14.95
N VAL A 77 11.44 19.64 13.63
CA VAL A 77 10.69 20.47 12.67
C VAL A 77 9.20 20.14 12.72
N ALA A 78 8.83 18.89 13.02
CA ALA A 78 7.45 18.44 13.06
C ALA A 78 6.59 19.22 14.06
N GLU A 79 7.20 19.71 15.15
CA GLU A 79 6.51 20.41 16.24
C GLU A 79 6.38 21.92 15.98
N THR A 80 6.91 22.42 14.86
CA THR A 80 6.79 23.84 14.48
C THR A 80 5.42 24.15 13.88
N GLU A 81 4.94 25.38 14.10
CA GLU A 81 3.69 25.85 13.48
C GLU A 81 3.82 25.84 11.95
N GLU A 82 4.98 26.21 11.41
CA GLU A 82 5.21 26.18 9.96
C GLU A 82 5.08 24.78 9.34
N PHE A 83 5.53 23.72 10.03
CA PHE A 83 5.36 22.36 9.54
C PHE A 83 3.91 21.89 9.64
N ILE A 84 3.22 22.21 10.72
CA ILE A 84 1.79 21.90 10.85
C ILE A 84 1.00 22.62 9.74
N ASP A 85 1.31 23.90 9.48
CA ASP A 85 0.72 24.68 8.40
C ASP A 85 1.04 24.11 7.01
N PHE A 86 2.26 23.57 6.82
CA PHE A 86 2.62 22.87 5.59
C PHE A 86 1.76 21.62 5.37
N VAL A 87 1.68 20.74 6.37
CA VAL A 87 0.87 19.51 6.30
C VAL A 87 -0.62 19.82 6.17
N ALA A 88 -1.10 20.88 6.83
CA ALA A 88 -2.49 21.33 6.75
C ALA A 88 -2.83 22.01 5.42
N GLY A 89 -1.85 22.22 4.53
CA GLY A 89 -2.02 22.83 3.22
C GLY A 89 -2.07 24.35 3.20
N LYS A 90 -1.71 25.02 4.31
CA LYS A 90 -1.68 26.50 4.45
C LYS A 90 -0.37 27.13 3.96
N TYR A 91 0.73 26.41 4.08
CA TYR A 91 2.05 26.87 3.65
C TYR A 91 2.58 25.99 2.51
N LEU A 92 3.12 26.61 1.46
CA LEU A 92 3.81 25.91 0.38
C LEU A 92 5.29 26.35 0.36
N PRO A 93 6.23 25.45 0.64
CA PRO A 93 7.66 25.74 0.54
C PRO A 93 8.07 26.22 -0.86
N ASN A 94 9.20 26.95 -0.92
CA ASN A 94 9.72 27.53 -2.15
C ASN A 94 9.96 26.44 -3.22
N GLY A 95 9.65 26.75 -4.48
CA GLY A 95 9.76 25.85 -5.63
C GLY A 95 8.53 24.97 -5.87
N GLY A 96 7.54 24.99 -4.97
CA GLY A 96 6.32 24.19 -5.09
C GLY A 96 5.49 24.53 -6.33
N LEU A 97 4.85 23.52 -6.91
CA LEU A 97 3.90 23.64 -8.01
C LEU A 97 2.74 22.69 -7.73
N THR A 98 1.72 23.18 -7.04
CA THR A 98 0.59 22.36 -6.63
C THR A 98 -0.26 21.93 -7.82
N VAL A 99 -0.41 20.61 -7.99
CA VAL A 99 -1.21 20.00 -9.05
C VAL A 99 -2.03 18.82 -8.54
N CYS A 100 -3.10 18.49 -9.25
CA CYS A 100 -3.86 17.26 -9.08
C CYS A 100 -3.80 16.43 -10.37
N HIS A 101 -3.64 15.12 -10.23
CA HIS A 101 -3.47 14.20 -11.36
C HIS A 101 -4.82 13.82 -11.97
N ARG A 102 -4.96 13.95 -13.28
CA ARG A 102 -6.06 13.39 -14.06
C ARG A 102 -5.81 11.91 -14.36
N TYR A 103 -6.77 11.08 -14.02
CA TYR A 103 -6.80 9.68 -14.44
C TYR A 103 -8.25 9.22 -14.60
N GLY A 104 -8.43 8.03 -15.15
CA GLY A 104 -9.70 7.31 -15.16
C GLY A 104 -9.46 5.93 -14.56
N GLY A 105 -10.43 5.03 -14.67
CA GLY A 105 -10.23 3.69 -14.18
C GLY A 105 -11.42 2.77 -14.40
N TYR A 106 -11.14 1.48 -14.39
CA TYR A 106 -12.14 0.44 -14.26
C TYR A 106 -12.39 0.17 -12.77
N GLN A 107 -13.56 0.58 -12.28
CA GLN A 107 -14.00 0.33 -10.92
C GLN A 107 -14.89 -0.92 -10.89
N PHE A 108 -14.50 -1.92 -10.10
CA PHE A 108 -15.18 -3.22 -10.04
C PHE A 108 -15.37 -3.90 -11.42
N GLY A 109 -14.48 -3.62 -12.38
CA GLY A 109 -14.51 -4.16 -13.73
C GLY A 109 -15.28 -3.31 -14.75
N TYR A 110 -15.92 -2.22 -14.32
CA TYR A 110 -16.66 -1.30 -15.19
C TYR A 110 -15.91 0.01 -15.35
N TRP A 111 -15.90 0.57 -16.57
CA TRP A 111 -15.28 1.86 -16.82
C TRP A 111 -16.04 2.98 -16.07
N ALA A 112 -15.34 3.70 -15.19
CA ALA A 112 -15.91 4.73 -14.32
C ALA A 112 -15.74 6.16 -14.87
N ASP A 113 -15.36 6.28 -16.13
CA ASP A 113 -14.99 7.53 -16.78
C ASP A 113 -13.86 8.29 -16.05
N GLN A 114 -13.85 9.61 -16.15
CA GLN A 114 -12.81 10.44 -15.57
C GLN A 114 -12.94 10.47 -14.05
N LEU A 115 -11.85 10.05 -13.41
CA LEU A 115 -11.60 10.16 -11.99
C LEU A 115 -10.61 11.32 -11.80
N GLY A 116 -9.49 11.06 -11.14
CA GLY A 116 -8.48 12.05 -10.80
C GLY A 116 -8.32 12.19 -9.30
N ASP A 117 -7.30 12.95 -8.91
CA ASP A 117 -7.00 13.22 -7.50
C ASP A 117 -8.09 14.12 -6.90
N GLY A 118 -9.24 13.53 -6.56
CA GLY A 118 -10.45 14.27 -6.13
C GLY A 118 -10.40 14.87 -4.72
N ARG A 119 -9.30 14.66 -4.00
CA ARG A 119 -9.06 15.18 -2.63
C ARG A 119 -7.57 15.16 -2.31
N ALA A 120 -6.72 15.20 -3.33
CA ALA A 120 -5.28 15.04 -3.16
C ALA A 120 -4.52 16.04 -4.03
N HIS A 121 -3.44 16.58 -3.48
CA HIS A 121 -2.65 17.63 -4.10
C HIS A 121 -1.17 17.25 -4.05
N ILE A 122 -0.55 17.04 -5.21
CA ILE A 122 0.90 16.92 -5.33
C ILE A 122 1.46 18.32 -5.20
N LEU A 123 2.33 18.57 -4.21
CA LEU A 123 2.78 19.92 -3.89
C LEU A 123 3.99 20.38 -4.69
N GLY A 124 4.81 19.43 -5.13
CA GLY A 124 6.14 19.69 -5.65
C GLY A 124 6.91 18.39 -5.83
N GLU A 125 8.17 18.53 -6.22
CA GLU A 125 9.13 17.43 -6.27
C GLU A 125 10.35 17.80 -5.40
N TYR A 126 10.68 16.96 -4.45
CA TYR A 126 11.83 17.12 -3.56
C TYR A 126 12.94 16.16 -3.98
N ILE A 127 14.17 16.66 -4.08
CA ILE A 127 15.36 15.84 -4.29
C ILE A 127 16.07 15.74 -2.96
N ASN A 128 16.11 14.54 -2.38
CA ASN A 128 16.72 14.34 -1.06
C ASN A 128 18.26 14.33 -1.13
N SER A 129 18.90 14.24 0.04
CA SER A 129 20.36 14.21 0.17
C SER A 129 21.03 12.99 -0.50
N LYS A 130 20.25 11.96 -0.87
CA LYS A 130 20.69 10.77 -1.61
C LYS A 130 20.53 10.94 -3.13
N GLY A 131 19.97 12.06 -3.60
CA GLY A 131 19.68 12.31 -5.01
C GLY A 131 18.39 11.65 -5.51
N GLU A 132 17.57 11.11 -4.61
CA GLU A 132 16.29 10.47 -4.94
C GLU A 132 15.19 11.53 -5.08
N SER A 133 14.31 11.34 -6.07
CA SER A 133 13.16 12.21 -6.30
C SER A 133 11.91 11.71 -5.58
N TRP A 134 11.25 12.59 -4.85
CA TRP A 134 10.03 12.30 -4.09
C TRP A 134 8.97 13.39 -4.32
N GLN A 135 7.71 12.98 -4.43
CA GLN A 135 6.56 13.85 -4.61
C GLN A 135 5.68 13.83 -3.36
N PRO A 136 5.80 14.83 -2.47
CA PRO A 136 4.84 15.03 -1.39
C PRO A 136 3.44 15.32 -1.92
N GLN A 137 2.47 14.54 -1.44
CA GLN A 137 1.05 14.69 -1.76
C GLN A 137 0.24 14.83 -0.46
N LEU A 138 -0.57 15.87 -0.36
CA LEU A 138 -1.52 16.02 0.75
C LEU A 138 -2.85 15.41 0.35
N LYS A 139 -3.38 14.46 1.14
CA LYS A 139 -4.70 13.87 0.95
C LYS A 139 -5.67 14.38 2.02
N GLY A 140 -6.81 14.91 1.59
CA GLY A 140 -7.79 15.64 2.43
C GLY A 140 -7.66 17.16 2.37
N SER A 141 -6.86 17.67 1.44
CA SER A 141 -6.41 19.08 1.36
C SER A 141 -7.26 19.97 0.45
N GLY A 142 -8.52 19.60 0.19
CA GLY A 142 -9.49 20.47 -0.51
C GLY A 142 -10.11 19.85 -1.76
N GLU A 143 -11.12 20.54 -2.27
CA GLU A 143 -11.75 20.22 -3.54
C GLU A 143 -10.81 20.47 -4.72
N THR A 144 -11.08 19.77 -5.81
CA THR A 144 -10.31 19.77 -7.05
C THR A 144 -11.28 19.62 -8.23
N PRO A 145 -10.82 19.80 -9.48
CA PRO A 145 -11.59 19.46 -10.69
C PRO A 145 -12.07 18.00 -10.75
N TYR A 146 -11.50 17.13 -9.92
CA TYR A 146 -11.75 15.69 -9.92
C TYR A 146 -12.58 15.23 -8.71
N SER A 147 -13.01 16.15 -7.84
CA SER A 147 -13.77 15.83 -6.62
C SER A 147 -15.15 15.24 -6.91
N ARG A 148 -15.67 15.43 -8.13
CA ARG A 148 -17.01 15.00 -8.55
C ARG A 148 -18.07 15.58 -7.61
N PHE A 149 -18.58 14.76 -6.69
CA PHE A 149 -19.59 15.14 -5.69
C PHE A 149 -19.05 15.04 -4.26
N GLY A 150 -17.76 14.75 -4.08
CA GLY A 150 -17.09 14.70 -2.78
C GLY A 150 -16.59 16.08 -2.37
N ASP A 151 -16.43 16.28 -1.07
CA ASP A 151 -16.02 17.55 -0.45
C ASP A 151 -14.51 17.82 -0.44
N GLY A 152 -13.71 17.00 -1.13
CA GLY A 152 -12.26 17.15 -1.14
C GLY A 152 -11.54 16.84 0.19
N ARG A 153 -12.26 16.32 1.20
CA ARG A 153 -11.71 16.06 2.53
C ARG A 153 -11.51 14.58 2.83
N ALA A 154 -10.63 14.33 3.79
CA ALA A 154 -10.42 13.04 4.43
C ALA A 154 -10.71 13.17 5.92
N VAL A 155 -11.13 12.09 6.57
CA VAL A 155 -11.40 12.03 8.00
C VAL A 155 -10.22 11.46 8.79
N LEU A 156 -10.19 11.72 10.09
CA LEU A 156 -9.14 11.22 10.98
C LEU A 156 -8.97 9.69 10.90
N ARG A 157 -10.05 8.91 10.94
CA ARG A 157 -9.97 7.44 10.96
C ARG A 157 -9.35 6.85 9.69
N SER A 158 -9.67 7.38 8.51
CA SER A 158 -9.12 6.90 7.23
C SER A 158 -7.65 7.30 7.13
N SER A 159 -7.33 8.51 7.57
CA SER A 159 -5.97 9.05 7.58
C SER A 159 -5.04 8.30 8.54
N ILE A 160 -5.51 7.90 9.74
CA ILE A 160 -4.75 7.05 10.67
C ILE A 160 -4.44 5.68 10.04
N ARG A 161 -5.44 5.06 9.40
CA ARG A 161 -5.25 3.76 8.74
C ARG A 161 -4.21 3.85 7.64
N GLU A 162 -4.30 4.87 6.77
CA GLU A 162 -3.32 5.07 5.71
C GLU A 162 -1.92 5.38 6.24
N MET A 163 -1.80 6.23 7.27
CA MET A 163 -0.54 6.54 7.93
C MET A 163 0.15 5.27 8.46
N ILE A 164 -0.56 4.50 9.29
CA ILE A 164 0.01 3.29 9.91
C ILE A 164 0.27 2.21 8.85
N ALA A 165 -0.66 1.98 7.93
CA ALA A 165 -0.53 0.90 6.95
C ALA A 165 0.59 1.15 5.93
N SER A 166 0.78 2.40 5.49
CA SER A 166 1.87 2.78 4.60
C SER A 166 3.23 2.45 5.23
N GLU A 167 3.44 2.90 6.47
CA GLU A 167 4.70 2.68 7.17
C GLU A 167 4.88 1.21 7.57
N ALA A 168 3.84 0.53 8.07
CA ALA A 168 3.91 -0.89 8.37
C ALA A 168 4.22 -1.74 7.14
N CYS A 169 3.62 -1.44 5.98
CA CYS A 169 3.92 -2.13 4.73
C CYS A 169 5.39 -1.94 4.33
N HIS A 170 5.95 -0.75 4.52
CA HIS A 170 7.36 -0.48 4.24
C HIS A 170 8.29 -1.40 5.04
N TYR A 171 8.11 -1.50 6.36
CA TYR A 171 8.93 -2.36 7.21
C TYR A 171 8.64 -3.85 7.07
N LEU A 172 7.44 -4.21 6.59
CA LEU A 172 7.12 -5.58 6.17
C LEU A 172 7.75 -5.96 4.82
N GLY A 173 8.45 -5.03 4.16
CA GLY A 173 9.08 -5.26 2.86
C GLY A 173 8.12 -5.22 1.67
N ILE A 174 6.89 -4.71 1.85
CA ILE A 174 5.94 -4.49 0.75
C ILE A 174 6.32 -3.17 0.06
N PRO A 175 6.55 -3.16 -1.27
CA PRO A 175 6.68 -1.92 -2.03
C PRO A 175 5.43 -1.04 -1.86
N THR A 176 5.60 0.18 -1.36
CA THR A 176 4.48 1.03 -0.96
C THR A 176 4.82 2.51 -0.98
N THR A 177 3.79 3.36 -1.06
CA THR A 177 3.88 4.77 -0.68
C THR A 177 4.23 4.92 0.78
N ARG A 178 4.92 6.01 1.13
CA ARG A 178 5.26 6.34 2.51
C ARG A 178 4.32 7.41 3.05
N ALA A 179 4.24 7.56 4.36
CA ALA A 179 3.44 8.59 5.01
C ALA A 179 4.29 9.35 6.03
N ALA A 180 4.41 10.67 5.85
CA ALA A 180 5.33 11.51 6.62
C ALA A 180 4.70 12.07 7.89
N ALA A 181 3.47 12.58 7.78
CA ALA A 181 2.80 13.31 8.85
C ALA A 181 1.28 13.26 8.71
N LEU A 182 0.60 13.39 9.84
CA LEU A 182 -0.85 13.46 9.92
C LEU A 182 -1.27 14.62 10.83
N VAL A 183 -2.06 15.54 10.29
CA VAL A 183 -2.66 16.66 11.03
C VAL A 183 -4.19 16.52 11.03
N VAL A 184 -4.81 16.84 12.17
CA VAL A 184 -6.27 16.85 12.33
C VAL A 184 -6.75 18.21 12.82
N SER A 185 -7.95 18.60 12.44
CA SER A 185 -8.63 19.78 12.98
C SER A 185 -9.72 19.38 13.98
N ASP A 186 -9.82 20.10 15.09
CA ASP A 186 -10.95 19.99 16.01
C ASP A 186 -12.24 20.58 15.42
N ASP A 187 -12.13 21.67 14.64
CA ASP A 187 -13.29 22.49 14.23
C ASP A 187 -13.77 22.18 12.81
N HIS A 188 -12.91 21.68 11.92
CA HIS A 188 -13.29 21.34 10.56
C HIS A 188 -14.01 19.98 10.54
N LYS A 189 -15.34 20.01 10.55
CA LYS A 189 -16.19 18.82 10.48
C LYS A 189 -16.61 18.50 9.05
N VAL A 190 -16.71 17.22 8.75
CA VAL A 190 -17.21 16.70 7.47
C VAL A 190 -18.22 15.59 7.71
N TRP A 191 -19.22 15.49 6.84
CA TRP A 191 -20.26 14.47 6.98
C TRP A 191 -19.88 13.20 6.24
N ARG A 192 -19.99 12.06 6.90
CA ARG A 192 -19.74 10.74 6.31
C ARG A 192 -20.82 9.74 6.70
N ASP A 193 -21.21 8.93 5.73
CA ASP A 193 -21.89 7.67 6.00
C ASP A 193 -20.83 6.58 6.13
N ARG A 194 -20.53 6.18 7.38
CA ARG A 194 -19.46 5.23 7.65
C ARG A 194 -19.77 3.82 7.14
N ALA A 195 -21.05 3.44 7.13
CA ALA A 195 -21.48 2.07 6.83
C ALA A 195 -22.26 1.95 5.51
N TYR A 196 -22.38 3.04 4.75
CA TYR A 196 -23.23 3.11 3.55
C TYR A 196 -24.68 2.70 3.82
N CYS A 197 -25.20 3.04 5.00
CA CYS A 197 -26.54 2.70 5.47
C CYS A 197 -27.52 3.89 5.48
N GLY A 198 -27.12 5.02 4.90
CA GLY A 198 -27.85 6.29 4.90
C GLY A 198 -27.68 7.12 6.18
N THR A 199 -26.91 6.64 7.18
CA THR A 199 -26.73 7.34 8.46
C THR A 199 -25.49 8.22 8.44
N MET A 200 -25.69 9.51 8.20
CA MET A 200 -24.62 10.51 8.20
C MET A 200 -24.17 10.84 9.62
N ARG A 201 -22.86 10.95 9.83
CA ARG A 201 -22.24 11.43 11.07
C ARG A 201 -21.19 12.48 10.75
N GLU A 202 -21.05 13.45 11.64
CA GLU A 202 -19.92 14.38 11.60
C GLU A 202 -18.65 13.67 12.05
N GLU A 203 -17.62 13.79 11.24
CA GLU A 203 -16.27 13.34 11.54
C GLU A 203 -15.30 14.52 11.40
N ARG A 204 -14.15 14.46 12.08
CA ARG A 204 -13.13 15.49 11.97
C ARG A 204 -12.33 15.33 10.69
N ALA A 205 -12.15 16.43 9.96
CA ALA A 205 -11.27 16.49 8.82
C ALA A 205 -9.81 16.37 9.26
N ALA A 206 -9.05 15.61 8.49
CA ALA A 206 -7.62 15.39 8.67
C ALA A 206 -6.91 15.41 7.32
N VAL A 207 -5.62 15.70 7.34
CA VAL A 207 -4.74 15.65 6.18
C VAL A 207 -3.56 14.74 6.49
N VAL A 208 -3.35 13.74 5.63
CA VAL A 208 -2.14 12.91 5.63
C VAL A 208 -1.21 13.37 4.51
N MET A 209 0.06 13.59 4.85
CA MET A 209 1.13 13.83 3.90
C MET A 209 1.71 12.49 3.45
N ARG A 210 1.44 12.14 2.20
CA ARG A 210 1.93 10.92 1.54
C ARG A 210 3.17 11.26 0.72
N LEU A 211 4.05 10.29 0.55
CA LEU A 211 5.28 10.42 -0.23
C LEU A 211 5.39 9.23 -1.19
N ALA A 212 5.71 9.52 -2.45
CA ALA A 212 6.04 8.51 -3.45
C ALA A 212 7.06 9.08 -4.45
N PRO A 213 7.85 8.26 -5.15
CA PRO A 213 8.65 8.74 -6.27
C PRO A 213 7.77 9.35 -7.37
N ALA A 214 6.60 8.77 -7.61
CA ALA A 214 5.55 9.32 -8.45
C ALA A 214 4.17 8.69 -8.20
N TRP A 215 3.12 9.36 -8.66
CA TRP A 215 1.71 8.99 -8.46
C TRP A 215 1.03 8.43 -9.73
N TYR A 216 1.81 7.88 -10.66
CA TYR A 216 1.28 7.33 -11.92
C TYR A 216 0.59 5.98 -11.71
N ARG A 217 -0.61 5.85 -12.29
CA ARG A 217 -1.50 4.69 -12.18
C ARG A 217 -1.73 4.06 -13.55
N LEU A 218 -2.17 2.82 -13.61
CA LEU A 218 -2.63 2.25 -14.91
C LEU A 218 -3.77 3.11 -15.50
N GLY A 219 -4.68 3.56 -14.63
CA GLY A 219 -5.75 4.50 -14.95
C GLY A 219 -5.31 5.84 -15.57
N SER A 220 -4.05 6.26 -15.36
CA SER A 220 -3.47 7.46 -15.98
C SER A 220 -3.33 7.32 -17.50
N PHE A 221 -3.11 6.10 -18.00
CA PHE A 221 -3.04 5.80 -19.42
C PHE A 221 -4.42 5.50 -20.00
N GLU A 222 -5.28 4.82 -19.23
CA GLU A 222 -6.62 4.45 -19.67
C GLU A 222 -7.49 5.66 -19.99
N ILE A 223 -7.39 6.76 -19.22
CA ILE A 223 -8.13 7.98 -19.55
C ILE A 223 -7.70 8.57 -20.90
N LEU A 224 -6.41 8.51 -21.23
CA LEU A 224 -5.87 9.03 -22.48
C LEU A 224 -6.32 8.18 -23.66
N LEU A 225 -6.41 6.85 -23.49
CA LEU A 225 -7.04 5.96 -24.46
C LEU A 225 -8.51 6.35 -24.66
N LYS A 226 -9.29 6.46 -23.56
CA LYS A 226 -10.75 6.69 -23.62
C LYS A 226 -11.13 8.07 -24.13
N ARG A 227 -10.20 9.03 -24.09
CA ARG A 227 -10.37 10.38 -24.64
C ARG A 227 -9.70 10.57 -26.00
N ASN A 228 -9.12 9.51 -26.56
CA ASN A 228 -8.42 9.52 -27.85
C ASN A 228 -7.29 10.56 -27.90
N GLU A 229 -6.41 10.53 -26.89
CA GLU A 229 -5.30 11.47 -26.69
C GLU A 229 -3.92 10.78 -26.86
N PRO A 230 -3.59 10.18 -28.02
CA PRO A 230 -2.36 9.40 -28.20
C PRO A 230 -1.08 10.24 -28.10
N HIS A 231 -1.14 11.53 -28.43
CA HIS A 231 0.02 12.43 -28.28
C HIS A 231 0.39 12.62 -26.80
N THR A 232 -0.60 12.97 -25.96
CA THR A 232 -0.42 13.08 -24.50
C THR A 232 0.01 11.75 -23.89
N MET A 233 -0.54 10.63 -24.38
CA MET A 233 -0.14 9.29 -23.93
C MET A 233 1.34 9.01 -24.22
N LYS A 234 1.81 9.34 -25.42
CA LYS A 234 3.22 9.21 -25.77
C LYS A 234 4.11 10.08 -24.87
N GLN A 235 3.72 11.33 -24.64
CA GLN A 235 4.43 12.23 -23.72
C GLN A 235 4.51 11.65 -22.31
N LEU A 236 3.40 11.14 -21.77
CA LEU A 236 3.36 10.51 -20.46
C LEU A 236 4.23 9.24 -20.41
N ALA A 237 4.15 8.36 -21.41
CA ALA A 237 4.94 7.13 -21.46
C ALA A 237 6.45 7.43 -21.54
N ASP A 238 6.86 8.34 -22.43
CA ASP A 238 8.26 8.76 -22.57
C ASP A 238 8.77 9.42 -21.28
N PHE A 239 7.96 10.27 -20.64
CA PHE A 239 8.29 10.90 -19.36
C PHE A 239 8.48 9.85 -18.25
N VAL A 240 7.53 8.92 -18.12
CA VAL A 240 7.58 7.87 -17.09
C VAL A 240 8.83 7.00 -17.27
N ILE A 241 9.16 6.62 -18.51
CA ILE A 241 10.38 5.87 -18.82
C ILE A 241 11.62 6.66 -18.38
N LYS A 242 11.75 7.90 -18.86
CA LYS A 242 12.90 8.78 -18.61
C LYS A 242 13.18 8.97 -17.11
N HIS A 243 12.14 9.15 -16.30
CA HIS A 243 12.29 9.55 -14.89
C HIS A 243 12.16 8.41 -13.88
N HIS A 244 11.51 7.28 -14.24
CA HIS A 244 11.17 6.22 -13.28
C HIS A 244 11.58 4.81 -13.71
N PHE A 245 12.05 4.63 -14.96
CA PHE A 245 12.56 3.36 -15.47
C PHE A 245 13.92 3.57 -16.17
N PRO A 246 14.97 3.98 -15.42
CA PRO A 246 16.28 4.32 -16.00
C PRO A 246 16.96 3.16 -16.73
N ASP A 247 16.60 1.91 -16.41
CA ASP A 247 17.10 0.71 -17.10
C ASP A 247 16.50 0.51 -18.51
N VAL A 248 15.50 1.32 -18.87
CA VAL A 248 14.90 1.34 -20.21
C VAL A 248 15.42 2.55 -20.98
N ALA A 249 16.30 2.29 -21.96
CA ALA A 249 16.84 3.32 -22.82
C ALA A 249 15.73 3.99 -23.66
N ILE A 250 15.69 5.32 -23.66
CA ILE A 250 14.60 6.11 -24.27
C ILE A 250 14.59 6.07 -25.81
N ASP A 251 15.72 5.72 -26.41
CA ASP A 251 15.96 5.53 -27.83
C ASP A 251 15.82 4.06 -28.27
N ASP A 252 15.55 3.15 -27.34
CA ASP A 252 15.30 1.75 -27.64
C ASP A 252 13.99 1.58 -28.44
N PRO A 253 14.00 0.88 -29.59
CA PRO A 253 12.80 0.64 -30.38
C PRO A 253 11.72 -0.14 -29.62
N ASP A 254 12.08 -0.91 -28.59
CA ASP A 254 11.20 -1.70 -27.74
C ASP A 254 10.95 -1.09 -26.35
N LYS A 255 11.25 0.20 -26.14
CA LYS A 255 11.10 0.87 -24.83
C LYS A 255 9.72 0.70 -24.18
N TYR A 256 8.63 0.73 -24.96
CA TYR A 256 7.28 0.55 -24.41
C TYR A 256 6.98 -0.91 -24.05
N VAL A 257 7.59 -1.86 -24.77
CA VAL A 257 7.53 -3.29 -24.44
C VAL A 257 8.28 -3.54 -23.13
N LYS A 258 9.46 -2.94 -22.96
CA LYS A 258 10.24 -3.00 -21.73
C LYS A 258 9.53 -2.30 -20.56
N LEU A 259 8.92 -1.14 -20.78
CA LEU A 259 8.06 -0.47 -19.80
C LEU A 259 6.94 -1.42 -19.34
N TYR A 260 6.21 -2.03 -20.27
CA TYR A 260 5.15 -2.98 -19.94
C TYR A 260 5.67 -4.16 -19.09
N LEU A 261 6.79 -4.75 -19.49
CA LEU A 261 7.42 -5.87 -18.80
C LEU A 261 7.79 -5.51 -17.35
N GLU A 262 8.45 -4.36 -17.14
CA GLU A 262 8.83 -3.87 -15.81
C GLU A 262 7.61 -3.59 -14.93
N VAL A 263 6.58 -2.92 -15.48
CA VAL A 263 5.33 -2.65 -14.76
C VAL A 263 4.64 -3.96 -14.36
N ALA A 264 4.64 -4.96 -15.24
CA ALA A 264 4.08 -6.27 -14.96
C ALA A 264 4.83 -6.97 -13.83
N TYR A 265 6.15 -7.14 -13.95
CA TYR A 265 6.92 -7.87 -12.93
C TYR A 265 6.87 -7.19 -11.56
N ARG A 266 6.98 -5.86 -11.47
CA ARG A 266 6.87 -5.15 -10.19
C ARG A 266 5.51 -5.37 -9.51
N ASN A 267 4.42 -5.32 -10.27
CA ASN A 267 3.08 -5.55 -9.72
C ASN A 267 2.81 -7.01 -9.36
N LEU A 268 3.35 -7.97 -10.12
CA LEU A 268 3.22 -9.40 -9.83
C LEU A 268 4.07 -9.83 -8.64
N ASP A 269 5.26 -9.26 -8.46
CA ASP A 269 6.09 -9.46 -7.28
C ASP A 269 5.43 -8.85 -6.03
N MET A 270 4.91 -7.62 -6.15
CA MET A 270 4.15 -6.97 -5.07
C MET A 270 2.95 -7.80 -4.60
N VAL A 271 2.12 -8.28 -5.53
CA VAL A 271 0.94 -9.09 -5.14
C VAL A 271 1.35 -10.44 -4.57
N ALA A 272 2.48 -11.04 -5.00
CA ALA A 272 3.01 -12.24 -4.38
C ALA A 272 3.41 -11.99 -2.92
N THR A 273 4.06 -10.85 -2.62
CA THR A 273 4.35 -10.43 -1.24
C THR A 273 3.06 -10.22 -0.43
N TRP A 274 2.02 -9.60 -1.02
CA TRP A 274 0.72 -9.47 -0.36
C TRP A 274 0.11 -10.82 0.02
N GLN A 275 0.17 -11.81 -0.88
CA GLN A 275 -0.30 -13.17 -0.58
C GLN A 275 0.48 -13.78 0.59
N GLY A 276 1.80 -13.66 0.62
CA GLY A 276 2.63 -14.19 1.71
C GLY A 276 2.39 -13.55 3.08
N LEU A 277 1.97 -12.28 3.11
CA LEU A 277 1.71 -11.54 4.34
C LEU A 277 0.23 -11.49 4.73
N GLY A 278 -0.65 -12.10 3.92
CA GLY A 278 -2.09 -12.07 4.17
C GLY A 278 -2.70 -10.69 3.97
N PHE A 279 -2.07 -9.81 3.18
CA PHE A 279 -2.60 -8.47 2.92
C PHE A 279 -3.66 -8.52 1.82
N THR A 280 -4.84 -7.96 2.11
CA THR A 280 -5.92 -7.75 1.15
C THR A 280 -6.18 -6.26 0.99
N HIS A 281 -5.98 -5.73 -0.22
CA HIS A 281 -6.14 -4.30 -0.50
C HIS A 281 -7.60 -3.85 -0.47
N GLY A 282 -8.53 -4.70 -0.92
CA GLY A 282 -9.98 -4.45 -0.91
C GLY A 282 -10.55 -3.58 -2.03
N VAL A 283 -9.73 -2.86 -2.81
CA VAL A 283 -10.16 -2.01 -3.95
C VAL A 283 -9.11 -1.99 -5.06
N LEU A 284 -8.95 -3.10 -5.77
CA LEU A 284 -7.95 -3.22 -6.86
C LEU A 284 -8.53 -2.76 -8.21
N ASN A 285 -9.12 -1.56 -8.21
CA ASN A 285 -9.46 -0.86 -9.44
C ASN A 285 -8.16 -0.45 -10.19
N THR A 286 -8.22 -0.26 -11.50
CA THR A 286 -7.03 0.11 -12.31
C THR A 286 -6.46 1.49 -11.95
N ASP A 287 -7.27 2.38 -11.36
CA ASP A 287 -6.83 3.65 -10.78
C ASP A 287 -6.05 3.51 -9.45
N ASN A 288 -6.11 2.35 -8.81
CA ASN A 288 -5.35 2.07 -7.58
C ASN A 288 -4.13 1.16 -7.83
N ILE A 289 -3.78 0.89 -9.09
CA ILE A 289 -2.58 0.13 -9.43
C ILE A 289 -1.50 1.08 -9.90
N SER A 290 -0.41 1.17 -9.13
CA SER A 290 0.75 1.99 -9.47
C SER A 290 1.51 1.42 -10.66
N VAL A 291 1.91 2.30 -11.57
CA VAL A 291 2.85 1.97 -12.65
C VAL A 291 4.19 1.54 -12.08
N LEU A 292 4.59 2.08 -10.91
CA LEU A 292 5.86 1.75 -10.27
C LEU A 292 5.80 0.44 -9.46
N GLY A 293 4.64 -0.22 -9.38
CA GLY A 293 4.44 -1.42 -8.55
C GLY A 293 4.45 -1.12 -7.06
N LEU A 294 3.94 0.05 -6.66
CA LEU A 294 3.74 0.45 -5.26
C LEU A 294 2.32 0.17 -4.80
N THR A 295 2.17 -0.29 -3.56
CA THR A 295 0.90 -0.31 -2.84
C THR A 295 0.48 1.14 -2.58
N ILE A 296 -0.69 1.55 -3.09
CA ILE A 296 -1.20 2.92 -3.00
C ILE A 296 -2.66 2.91 -2.51
N ASP A 297 -3.16 4.05 -2.04
CA ASP A 297 -4.58 4.27 -1.71
C ASP A 297 -5.20 3.26 -0.72
N TYR A 298 -4.64 3.26 0.49
CA TYR A 298 -5.13 2.51 1.65
C TYR A 298 -6.54 2.95 2.09
N GLY A 299 -7.56 2.30 1.53
CA GLY A 299 -8.96 2.45 1.93
C GLY A 299 -9.41 1.29 2.84
N PRO A 300 -10.26 0.39 2.36
CA PRO A 300 -10.75 -0.74 3.14
C PRO A 300 -9.84 -1.97 3.01
N PHE A 301 -8.56 -1.83 3.36
CA PHE A 301 -7.64 -2.96 3.38
C PHE A 301 -7.86 -3.85 4.63
N GLY A 302 -7.22 -5.01 4.66
CA GLY A 302 -7.13 -5.81 5.87
C GLY A 302 -6.03 -6.86 5.77
N PHE A 303 -5.41 -7.17 6.90
CA PHE A 303 -4.56 -8.35 7.06
C PHE A 303 -5.44 -9.52 7.50
N VAL A 304 -5.31 -10.66 6.82
CA VAL A 304 -5.99 -11.90 7.16
C VAL A 304 -5.56 -12.31 8.57
N GLN A 305 -6.55 -12.45 9.44
CA GLN A 305 -6.36 -12.97 10.80
C GLN A 305 -6.67 -14.46 10.76
N HIS A 306 -7.91 -14.85 11.10
CA HIS A 306 -8.39 -16.20 10.82
C HIS A 306 -8.34 -16.48 9.32
N TYR A 307 -7.58 -17.49 8.91
CA TYR A 307 -7.36 -17.76 7.51
C TYR A 307 -8.65 -18.19 6.82
N TYR A 308 -9.03 -17.40 5.81
CA TYR A 308 -10.13 -17.69 4.90
C TYR A 308 -9.74 -17.17 3.53
N GLU A 309 -9.65 -18.05 2.54
CA GLU A 309 -9.14 -17.71 1.21
C GLU A 309 -10.00 -16.67 0.49
N HIS A 310 -11.31 -16.63 0.80
CA HIS A 310 -12.24 -15.64 0.27
C HIS A 310 -12.43 -14.43 1.20
N TYR A 311 -11.44 -14.09 2.04
CA TYR A 311 -11.50 -12.92 2.92
C TYR A 311 -11.68 -11.63 2.11
N VAL A 312 -12.70 -10.85 2.48
CA VAL A 312 -13.03 -9.54 1.88
C VAL A 312 -13.09 -8.49 3.00
N PRO A 313 -12.10 -7.58 3.09
CA PRO A 313 -12.11 -6.51 4.09
C PRO A 313 -13.08 -5.37 3.73
N ASN A 314 -13.45 -5.23 2.45
CA ASN A 314 -14.30 -4.15 1.97
C ASN A 314 -15.79 -4.44 2.16
N THR A 315 -16.50 -3.57 2.87
CA THR A 315 -17.96 -3.67 3.06
C THR A 315 -18.75 -3.52 1.77
N SER A 316 -18.19 -2.88 0.75
CA SER A 316 -18.86 -2.61 -0.53
C SER A 316 -18.55 -3.64 -1.62
N ASP A 317 -17.77 -4.68 -1.31
CA ASP A 317 -17.41 -5.75 -2.25
C ASP A 317 -18.21 -7.04 -1.95
N ASP A 318 -19.53 -6.98 -2.13
CA ASP A 318 -20.43 -8.10 -1.83
C ASP A 318 -20.15 -9.33 -2.71
N ALA A 319 -19.70 -9.11 -3.95
CA ALA A 319 -19.32 -10.19 -4.87
C ALA A 319 -17.92 -10.79 -4.57
N GLY A 320 -17.19 -10.20 -3.63
CA GLY A 320 -15.82 -10.56 -3.31
C GLY A 320 -14.92 -10.53 -4.53
N ARG A 321 -15.04 -9.53 -5.40
CA ARG A 321 -14.18 -9.33 -6.58
C ARG A 321 -12.72 -9.19 -6.17
N TYR A 322 -12.47 -8.50 -5.07
CA TYR A 322 -11.15 -8.20 -4.53
C TYR A 322 -10.82 -9.04 -3.29
N ALA A 323 -11.44 -10.23 -3.16
CA ALA A 323 -11.12 -11.20 -2.12
C ALA A 323 -9.64 -11.59 -2.16
N PHE A 324 -9.09 -11.99 -1.01
CA PHE A 324 -7.68 -12.33 -0.81
C PHE A 324 -7.11 -13.24 -1.92
N ASN A 325 -7.76 -14.37 -2.21
CA ASN A 325 -7.32 -15.33 -3.22
C ASN A 325 -7.47 -14.84 -4.68
N LYS A 326 -8.27 -13.79 -4.94
CA LYS A 326 -8.49 -13.26 -6.29
C LYS A 326 -7.48 -12.18 -6.68
N GLN A 327 -6.76 -11.59 -5.73
CA GLN A 327 -5.86 -10.46 -6.00
C GLN A 327 -4.86 -10.73 -7.13
N PRO A 328 -4.17 -11.89 -7.23
CA PRO A 328 -3.24 -12.15 -8.33
C PRO A 328 -3.92 -12.12 -9.71
N GLY A 329 -5.09 -12.74 -9.84
CA GLY A 329 -5.88 -12.74 -11.07
C GLY A 329 -6.39 -11.34 -11.44
N ILE A 330 -6.75 -10.53 -10.44
CA ILE A 330 -7.15 -9.12 -10.66
C ILE A 330 -5.97 -8.27 -11.14
N ILE A 331 -4.77 -8.47 -10.60
CA ILE A 331 -3.57 -7.76 -11.08
C ILE A 331 -3.27 -8.15 -12.53
N LEU A 332 -3.35 -9.43 -12.88
CA LEU A 332 -3.22 -9.86 -14.28
C LEU A 332 -4.24 -9.15 -15.17
N TRP A 333 -5.52 -9.14 -14.79
CA TRP A 333 -6.57 -8.43 -15.53
C TRP A 333 -6.29 -6.92 -15.68
N ASN A 334 -5.80 -6.27 -14.62
CA ASN A 334 -5.40 -4.87 -14.66
C ASN A 334 -4.22 -4.63 -15.63
N LEU A 335 -3.26 -5.56 -15.69
CA LEU A 335 -2.14 -5.51 -16.66
C LEU A 335 -2.62 -5.73 -18.11
N GLU A 336 -3.70 -6.46 -18.33
CA GLU A 336 -4.34 -6.52 -19.66
C GLU A 336 -4.90 -5.16 -20.06
N LYS A 337 -5.57 -4.47 -19.12
CA LYS A 337 -6.10 -3.11 -19.36
C LYS A 337 -5.00 -2.10 -19.62
N PHE A 338 -3.85 -2.25 -18.97
CA PHE A 338 -2.68 -1.43 -19.29
C PHE A 338 -2.14 -1.69 -20.70
N ALA A 339 -2.06 -2.95 -21.14
CA ALA A 339 -1.66 -3.27 -22.52
C ALA A 339 -2.65 -2.68 -23.56
N GLU A 340 -3.95 -2.78 -23.29
CA GLU A 340 -5.00 -2.14 -24.10
C GLU A 340 -4.81 -0.62 -24.15
N ALA A 341 -4.52 0.02 -23.00
CA ALA A 341 -4.31 1.45 -22.89
C ALA A 341 -3.14 1.95 -23.75
N LEU A 342 -2.02 1.21 -23.78
CA LEU A 342 -0.83 1.60 -24.55
C LEU A 342 -0.99 1.38 -26.06
N ALA A 343 -1.94 0.55 -26.51
CA ALA A 343 -2.08 0.15 -27.91
C ALA A 343 -2.01 1.29 -28.96
N PRO A 344 -2.56 2.51 -28.73
CA PRO A 344 -2.49 3.60 -29.71
C PRO A 344 -1.09 4.13 -30.02
N ILE A 345 -0.11 3.91 -29.14
CA ILE A 345 1.28 4.40 -29.31
C ILE A 345 2.26 3.29 -29.71
N LEU A 346 1.76 2.05 -29.85
CA LEU A 346 2.58 0.88 -30.17
C LEU A 346 2.56 0.56 -31.67
N THR A 347 3.70 0.12 -32.18
CA THR A 347 3.78 -0.57 -33.48
C THR A 347 3.15 -1.96 -33.40
N ASP A 348 2.82 -2.56 -34.54
CA ASP A 348 2.23 -3.91 -34.55
C ASP A 348 3.19 -4.98 -34.04
N ASP A 349 4.49 -4.82 -34.27
CA ASP A 349 5.53 -5.68 -33.70
C ASP A 349 5.58 -5.58 -32.16
N GLN A 350 5.52 -4.37 -31.60
CA GLN A 350 5.48 -4.17 -30.15
C GLN A 350 4.21 -4.75 -29.52
N LYS A 351 3.05 -4.62 -30.18
CA LYS A 351 1.80 -5.26 -29.72
C LYS A 351 1.95 -6.77 -29.66
N LYS A 352 2.57 -7.37 -30.68
CA LYS A 352 2.85 -8.81 -30.70
C LYS A 352 3.78 -9.21 -29.54
N LYS A 353 4.90 -8.51 -29.35
CA LYS A 353 5.83 -8.77 -28.24
C LYS A 353 5.17 -8.67 -26.87
N ILE A 354 4.31 -7.67 -26.65
CA ILE A 354 3.55 -7.55 -25.38
C ILE A 354 2.60 -8.74 -25.19
N ASN A 355 1.93 -9.19 -26.25
CA ASN A 355 1.09 -10.39 -26.15
C ASN A 355 1.91 -11.66 -25.84
N ASP A 356 3.10 -11.79 -26.44
CA ASP A 356 4.03 -12.90 -26.15
C ASP A 356 4.52 -12.86 -24.69
N ILE A 357 4.78 -11.66 -24.14
CA ILE A 357 5.13 -11.44 -22.72
C ILE A 357 3.99 -11.78 -21.77
N ARG A 358 2.74 -11.50 -22.17
CA ARG A 358 1.55 -11.75 -21.33
C ARG A 358 1.30 -13.22 -21.08
N ALA A 359 1.56 -14.07 -22.07
CA ALA A 359 1.29 -15.51 -22.00
C ALA A 359 1.91 -16.20 -20.76
N PRO A 360 3.18 -15.95 -20.37
CA PRO A 360 3.77 -16.56 -19.18
C PRO A 360 3.45 -15.86 -17.83
N LEU A 361 2.78 -14.70 -17.79
CA LEU A 361 2.64 -13.93 -16.54
C LEU A 361 1.84 -14.66 -15.45
N GLU A 362 0.87 -15.48 -15.83
CA GLU A 362 0.11 -16.29 -14.86
C GLU A 362 1.00 -17.34 -14.18
N ALA A 363 1.86 -18.01 -14.95
CA ALA A 363 2.83 -18.95 -14.40
C ALA A 363 3.84 -18.24 -13.50
N TYR A 364 4.35 -17.08 -13.95
CA TYR A 364 5.28 -16.25 -13.19
C TYR A 364 4.73 -15.89 -11.80
N VAL A 365 3.52 -15.33 -11.71
CA VAL A 365 2.97 -14.92 -10.41
C VAL A 365 2.68 -16.11 -9.51
N ARG A 366 2.25 -17.25 -10.07
CA ARG A 366 2.05 -18.49 -9.30
C ARG A 366 3.37 -18.96 -8.69
N GLU A 367 4.45 -18.98 -9.46
CA GLU A 367 5.79 -19.35 -8.97
C GLU A 367 6.29 -18.39 -7.90
N LYS A 368 6.11 -17.08 -8.08
CA LYS A 368 6.47 -16.07 -7.06
C LYS A 368 5.70 -16.24 -5.76
N ILE A 369 4.40 -16.54 -5.83
CA ILE A 369 3.57 -16.84 -4.66
C ILE A 369 4.10 -18.10 -3.96
N THR A 370 4.34 -19.18 -4.70
CA THR A 370 4.91 -20.42 -4.13
C THR A 370 6.25 -20.14 -3.45
N GLN A 371 7.18 -19.45 -4.12
CA GLN A 371 8.47 -19.08 -3.53
C GLN A 371 8.31 -18.24 -2.25
N THR A 372 7.37 -17.30 -2.24
CA THR A 372 7.08 -16.49 -1.05
C THR A 372 6.65 -17.36 0.12
N TYR A 373 5.77 -18.34 -0.10
CA TYR A 373 5.37 -19.26 0.95
C TYR A 373 6.48 -20.23 1.35
N LEU A 374 7.33 -20.68 0.43
CA LEU A 374 8.47 -21.53 0.76
C LEU A 374 9.47 -20.82 1.68
N ASN A 375 9.75 -19.55 1.41
CA ASN A 375 10.57 -18.72 2.31
C ASN A 375 9.96 -18.67 3.71
N LYS A 376 8.63 -18.54 3.82
CA LYS A 376 7.89 -18.57 5.10
C LYS A 376 7.94 -19.93 5.81
N LEU A 377 8.22 -21.01 5.09
CA LEU A 377 8.46 -22.37 5.60
C LEU A 377 9.95 -22.66 5.81
N GLY A 378 10.84 -21.67 5.63
CA GLY A 378 12.28 -21.84 5.81
C GLY A 378 12.99 -22.63 4.70
N LEU A 379 12.33 -22.81 3.55
CA LEU A 379 12.85 -23.48 2.35
C LEU A 379 13.32 -22.42 1.34
N GLU A 380 14.47 -22.63 0.69
CA GLU A 380 14.99 -21.71 -0.33
C GLU A 380 14.71 -22.20 -1.75
N GLN A 381 14.80 -23.52 -1.97
CA GLN A 381 14.65 -24.10 -3.31
C GLN A 381 13.18 -24.33 -3.63
N CYS A 382 12.75 -24.02 -4.86
CA CYS A 382 11.46 -24.47 -5.37
C CYS A 382 11.61 -25.83 -6.04
N ARG A 383 10.75 -26.80 -5.69
CA ARG A 383 10.72 -28.16 -6.25
C ARG A 383 9.30 -28.58 -6.60
N ASP A 384 9.19 -29.61 -7.44
CA ASP A 384 7.89 -30.21 -7.77
C ASP A 384 7.18 -30.71 -6.51
N GLY A 385 5.91 -30.34 -6.36
CA GLY A 385 5.09 -30.67 -5.18
C GLY A 385 5.08 -29.60 -4.08
N ASP A 386 5.99 -28.62 -4.09
CA ASP A 386 6.05 -27.57 -3.07
C ASP A 386 4.78 -26.72 -3.02
N ALA A 387 4.17 -26.45 -4.18
CA ALA A 387 2.87 -25.76 -4.23
C ALA A 387 1.75 -26.53 -3.52
N ALA A 388 1.80 -27.87 -3.54
CA ALA A 388 0.84 -28.71 -2.83
C ALA A 388 1.08 -28.67 -1.32
N LEU A 389 2.34 -28.71 -0.86
CA LEU A 389 2.70 -28.57 0.56
C LEU A 389 2.16 -27.26 1.16
N VAL A 390 2.32 -26.15 0.44
CA VAL A 390 1.79 -24.84 0.84
C VAL A 390 0.27 -24.85 0.86
N LYS A 391 -0.38 -25.34 -0.20
CA LYS A 391 -1.84 -25.40 -0.30
C LYS A 391 -2.45 -26.23 0.82
N GLU A 392 -1.85 -27.37 1.15
CA GLU A 392 -2.31 -28.23 2.25
C GLU A 392 -2.26 -27.48 3.59
N LEU A 393 -1.17 -26.77 3.93
CA LEU A 393 -1.09 -25.98 5.17
C LEU A 393 -2.22 -24.95 5.25
N LEU A 394 -2.43 -24.19 4.17
CA LEU A 394 -3.47 -23.18 4.09
C LEU A 394 -4.87 -23.80 4.25
N GLN A 395 -5.10 -25.01 3.71
CA GLN A 395 -6.35 -25.74 3.91
C GLN A 395 -6.55 -26.16 5.38
N LEU A 396 -5.51 -26.63 6.07
CA LEU A 396 -5.61 -26.94 7.51
C LEU A 396 -5.96 -25.68 8.32
N MET A 397 -5.35 -24.54 7.97
CA MET A 397 -5.65 -23.26 8.60
C MET A 397 -7.10 -22.84 8.35
N GLN A 398 -7.63 -23.04 7.15
CA GLN A 398 -9.02 -22.71 6.82
C GLN A 398 -10.01 -23.61 7.58
N GLN A 399 -9.76 -24.92 7.62
CA GLN A 399 -10.62 -25.89 8.33
C GLN A 399 -10.75 -25.59 9.82
N THR A 400 -9.66 -25.09 10.41
CA THR A 400 -9.57 -24.82 11.84
C THR A 400 -9.76 -23.35 12.18
N MET A 401 -9.88 -22.48 11.16
CA MET A 401 -9.83 -21.02 11.30
C MET A 401 -8.58 -20.58 12.10
N ALA A 402 -7.42 -21.19 11.87
CA ALA A 402 -6.15 -20.78 12.49
C ALA A 402 -5.74 -19.38 12.01
N ASP A 403 -4.99 -18.66 12.84
CA ASP A 403 -4.54 -17.32 12.49
C ASP A 403 -3.39 -17.36 11.48
N PHE A 404 -3.46 -16.52 10.46
CA PHE A 404 -2.53 -16.55 9.34
C PHE A 404 -1.11 -16.20 9.77
N THR A 405 -0.94 -15.00 10.31
CA THR A 405 0.36 -14.48 10.75
C THR A 405 0.96 -15.37 11.83
N SER A 406 0.17 -15.70 12.85
CA SER A 406 0.63 -16.42 14.03
C SER A 406 0.95 -17.88 13.74
N THR A 407 0.26 -18.53 12.79
CA THR A 407 0.61 -19.91 12.39
C THR A 407 2.02 -19.96 11.82
N PHE A 408 2.35 -19.08 10.85
CA PHE A 408 3.69 -19.03 10.28
C PHE A 408 4.76 -18.62 11.29
N ARG A 409 4.45 -17.65 12.16
CA ARG A 409 5.37 -17.21 13.21
C ARG A 409 5.65 -18.31 14.23
N GLN A 410 4.60 -18.96 14.75
CA GLN A 410 4.74 -20.01 15.75
C GLN A 410 5.40 -21.27 15.15
N LEU A 411 5.16 -21.58 13.87
CA LEU A 411 5.87 -22.64 13.14
C LEU A 411 7.39 -22.37 13.08
N ALA A 412 7.81 -21.10 13.04
CA ALA A 412 9.22 -20.71 13.08
C ALA A 412 9.84 -20.93 14.47
N GLU A 413 9.06 -20.73 15.52
CA GLU A 413 9.51 -20.75 16.92
C GLU A 413 9.59 -22.15 17.52
N VAL A 414 8.84 -23.11 16.97
CA VAL A 414 8.81 -24.51 17.41
C VAL A 414 9.81 -25.34 16.60
N GLU A 415 10.56 -26.20 17.28
CA GLU A 415 11.45 -27.15 16.61
C GLU A 415 10.65 -28.17 15.81
N VAL A 416 11.17 -28.60 14.66
CA VAL A 416 10.44 -29.51 13.77
C VAL A 416 10.15 -30.86 14.41
N SER A 417 11.04 -31.33 15.30
CA SER A 417 10.85 -32.54 16.11
C SER A 417 9.63 -32.44 17.05
N GLN A 418 9.31 -31.23 17.53
CA GLN A 418 8.26 -30.94 18.51
C GLN A 418 6.89 -30.62 17.88
N LEU A 419 6.78 -30.54 16.54
CA LEU A 419 5.50 -30.22 15.85
C LEU A 419 4.39 -31.27 16.03
N LEU A 420 4.68 -32.42 16.63
CA LEU A 420 3.70 -33.44 17.01
C LEU A 420 3.55 -33.59 18.53
N ASP A 421 4.30 -32.81 19.33
CA ASP A 421 4.23 -32.82 20.78
C ASP A 421 3.04 -31.96 21.25
N ALA A 422 2.07 -32.59 21.91
CA ALA A 422 0.84 -31.91 22.32
C ALA A 422 1.11 -30.75 23.29
N THR A 423 2.01 -30.94 24.26
CA THR A 423 2.35 -29.91 25.27
C THR A 423 2.99 -28.68 24.63
N THR A 424 3.91 -28.88 23.68
CA THR A 424 4.53 -27.78 22.93
C THR A 424 3.50 -27.02 22.11
N LEU A 425 2.61 -27.72 21.40
CA LEU A 425 1.57 -27.09 20.58
C LEU A 425 0.57 -26.29 21.42
N GLU A 426 0.18 -26.77 22.60
CA GLU A 426 -0.74 -26.06 23.51
C GLU A 426 -0.21 -24.69 23.96
N SER A 427 1.11 -24.52 24.04
CA SER A 427 1.74 -23.22 24.35
C SER A 427 1.69 -22.20 23.20
N LYS A 428 1.32 -22.64 21.99
CA LYS A 428 1.30 -21.86 20.76
C LYS A 428 -0.11 -21.81 20.21
N TRP A 429 -0.88 -20.79 20.63
CA TRP A 429 -2.34 -20.74 20.44
C TRP A 429 -2.84 -20.98 19.01
N SER A 430 -2.10 -20.55 17.98
CA SER A 430 -2.49 -20.75 16.58
C SER A 430 -2.11 -22.15 16.10
N LEU A 431 -0.94 -22.66 16.51
CA LEU A 431 -0.56 -24.05 16.24
C LEU A 431 -1.46 -25.06 16.97
N ALA A 432 -1.86 -24.77 18.21
CA ALA A 432 -2.86 -25.55 18.94
C ALA A 432 -4.21 -25.63 18.20
N LYS A 433 -4.52 -24.61 17.38
CA LYS A 433 -5.75 -24.57 16.58
C LYS A 433 -5.58 -25.36 15.28
N VAL A 434 -4.51 -25.12 14.52
CA VAL A 434 -4.25 -25.80 13.23
C VAL A 434 -4.01 -27.30 13.41
N SER A 435 -3.39 -27.71 14.52
CA SER A 435 -3.08 -29.11 14.80
C SER A 435 -4.31 -29.99 15.06
N LYS A 436 -5.49 -29.38 15.27
CA LYS A 436 -6.76 -30.09 15.40
C LYS A 436 -7.27 -30.63 14.06
N ALA A 437 -6.72 -30.15 12.93
CA ALA A 437 -7.03 -30.72 11.63
C ALA A 437 -6.52 -32.17 11.54
N SER A 438 -7.36 -33.09 11.06
CA SER A 438 -7.02 -34.52 11.05
C SER A 438 -5.81 -34.87 10.18
N GLN A 439 -5.47 -34.03 9.20
CA GLN A 439 -4.29 -34.20 8.35
C GLN A 439 -3.02 -33.50 8.87
N TRP A 440 -3.04 -32.86 10.05
CA TRP A 440 -1.87 -32.15 10.61
C TRP A 440 -0.63 -33.05 10.68
N GLY A 441 -0.75 -34.25 11.24
CA GLY A 441 0.38 -35.18 11.37
C GLY A 441 0.98 -35.59 10.02
N GLN A 442 0.14 -35.78 8.99
CA GLN A 442 0.59 -36.11 7.63
C GLN A 442 1.32 -34.92 7.00
N TRP A 443 0.80 -33.71 7.18
CA TRP A 443 1.43 -32.49 6.68
C TRP A 443 2.80 -32.25 7.34
N VAL A 444 2.90 -32.42 8.67
CA VAL A 444 4.17 -32.29 9.41
C VAL A 444 5.21 -33.29 8.89
N GLN A 445 4.81 -34.52 8.57
CA GLN A 445 5.74 -35.49 7.99
C GLN A 445 6.24 -35.06 6.61
N LYS A 446 5.35 -34.63 5.72
CA LYS A 446 5.75 -34.10 4.40
C LYS A 446 6.69 -32.90 4.51
N TYR A 447 6.43 -32.01 5.47
CA TYR A 447 7.29 -30.85 5.73
C TYR A 447 8.68 -31.27 6.24
N ARG A 448 8.75 -32.24 7.16
CA ARG A 448 10.02 -32.83 7.64
C ARG A 448 10.83 -33.42 6.49
N ASP A 449 10.20 -34.26 5.68
CA ASP A 449 10.84 -34.90 4.53
C ASP A 449 11.38 -33.83 3.56
N ARG A 450 10.59 -32.77 3.31
CA ARG A 450 11.00 -31.68 2.43
C ARG A 450 12.20 -30.88 2.96
N LEU A 451 12.26 -30.63 4.27
CA LEU A 451 13.41 -29.99 4.92
C LEU A 451 14.67 -30.86 4.85
N GLU A 452 14.53 -32.18 5.05
CA GLU A 452 15.63 -33.14 4.98
C GLU A 452 16.25 -33.20 3.57
N GLN A 453 15.41 -33.18 2.52
CA GLN A 453 15.89 -33.18 1.14
C GLN A 453 16.70 -31.92 0.75
N GLU A 454 16.59 -30.83 1.50
CA GLU A 454 17.39 -29.60 1.33
C GLU A 454 18.48 -29.48 2.42
N LYS A 455 18.54 -30.44 3.35
CA LYS A 455 19.50 -30.49 4.47
C LYS A 455 19.47 -29.22 5.33
N VAL A 456 18.27 -28.68 5.56
CA VAL A 456 18.08 -27.48 6.38
C VAL A 456 18.13 -27.85 7.86
N SER A 457 19.09 -27.30 8.60
CA SER A 457 19.11 -27.43 10.07
C SER A 457 17.97 -26.64 10.72
N ASP A 458 17.55 -27.05 11.92
CA ASP A 458 16.49 -26.37 12.67
C ASP A 458 16.83 -24.90 12.95
N GLU A 459 18.08 -24.62 13.32
CA GLU A 459 18.61 -23.28 13.56
C GLU A 459 18.55 -22.38 12.31
N ASN A 460 18.98 -22.91 11.15
CA ASN A 460 18.91 -22.17 9.89
C ASN A 460 17.46 -21.93 9.46
N ARG A 461 16.60 -22.95 9.59
CA ARG A 461 15.17 -22.84 9.31
C ARG A 461 14.54 -21.72 10.14
N ARG A 462 14.73 -21.77 11.47
CA ARG A 462 14.21 -20.78 12.41
C ARG A 462 14.72 -19.39 12.08
N THR A 463 16.03 -19.23 11.85
CA THR A 463 16.63 -17.94 11.49
C THR A 463 16.04 -17.35 10.22
N ARG A 464 15.83 -18.17 9.17
CA ARG A 464 15.19 -17.73 7.92
C ARG A 464 13.73 -17.35 8.14
N MET A 465 12.97 -18.20 8.81
CA MET A 465 11.54 -18.00 9.03
C MET A 465 11.26 -16.76 9.90
N LEU A 466 12.03 -16.53 10.97
CA LEU A 466 11.84 -15.37 11.85
C LEU A 466 12.08 -14.03 11.12
N LYS A 467 12.89 -14.01 10.06
CA LYS A 467 13.14 -12.81 9.23
C LYS A 467 11.99 -12.48 8.27
N VAL A 468 11.13 -13.43 7.95
CA VAL A 468 10.07 -13.27 6.93
C VAL A 468 8.65 -13.49 7.45
N ASN A 469 8.51 -14.07 8.65
CA ASN A 469 7.24 -14.24 9.34
C ASN A 469 7.12 -13.19 10.44
N PRO A 470 6.33 -12.12 10.23
CA PRO A 470 6.20 -11.07 11.21
C PRO A 470 5.49 -11.59 12.46
N LEU A 471 5.80 -10.96 13.59
CA LEU A 471 5.09 -11.12 14.83
C LEU A 471 3.91 -10.14 14.91
N TYR A 472 4.07 -8.93 14.36
CA TYR A 472 3.07 -7.88 14.38
C TYR A 472 2.66 -7.48 12.96
N VAL A 473 1.35 -7.38 12.73
CA VAL A 473 0.75 -6.80 11.52
C VAL A 473 -0.32 -5.78 11.92
N PRO A 474 -0.60 -4.74 11.11
CA PRO A 474 -1.59 -3.72 11.44
C PRO A 474 -3.02 -4.24 11.26
N SER A 475 -3.40 -5.17 12.13
CA SER A 475 -4.73 -5.77 12.18
C SER A 475 -5.80 -4.72 12.41
N ASN A 476 -6.95 -4.88 11.76
CA ASN A 476 -8.02 -3.87 11.79
C ASN A 476 -8.54 -3.54 13.19
N TRP A 477 -8.51 -4.48 14.14
CA TRP A 477 -8.90 -4.22 15.53
C TRP A 477 -7.88 -3.34 16.27
N ILE A 478 -6.58 -3.58 16.07
CA ILE A 478 -5.49 -2.76 16.64
C ILE A 478 -5.62 -1.32 16.13
N LEU A 479 -5.86 -1.17 14.82
CA LEU A 479 -6.08 0.15 14.21
C LEU A 479 -7.36 0.80 14.77
N GLN A 480 -8.43 0.04 14.97
CA GLN A 480 -9.69 0.57 15.50
C GLN A 480 -9.56 1.06 16.94
N GLU A 481 -8.77 0.39 17.78
CA GLU A 481 -8.45 0.87 19.12
C GLU A 481 -7.67 2.20 19.09
N ALA A 482 -6.68 2.32 18.22
CA ALA A 482 -5.91 3.57 18.06
C ALA A 482 -6.78 4.72 17.54
N ILE A 483 -7.72 4.43 16.62
CA ILE A 483 -8.69 5.40 16.13
C ILE A 483 -9.62 5.87 17.24
N ALA A 484 -10.12 4.95 18.08
CA ALA A 484 -11.05 5.28 19.16
C ALA A 484 -10.42 6.20 20.23
N ASP A 485 -9.13 6.04 20.50
CA ASP A 485 -8.38 6.94 21.39
C ASP A 485 -8.10 8.28 20.70
N ALA A 486 -7.69 8.24 19.43
CA ALA A 486 -7.40 9.45 18.65
C ALA A 486 -8.63 10.34 18.47
N GLU A 487 -9.85 9.77 18.37
CA GLU A 487 -11.13 10.49 18.37
C GLU A 487 -11.32 11.38 19.61
N LYS A 488 -10.62 11.08 20.72
CA LYS A 488 -10.62 11.85 21.97
C LYS A 488 -9.37 12.73 22.14
N ASN A 489 -8.60 12.95 21.07
CA ASN A 489 -7.30 13.62 21.07
C ASN A 489 -6.20 12.92 21.87
N ASP A 490 -6.34 11.61 22.13
CA ASP A 490 -5.25 10.77 22.60
C ASP A 490 -4.57 10.08 21.41
N PHE A 491 -3.44 10.65 20.97
CA PHE A 491 -2.66 10.12 19.85
C PHE A 491 -1.55 9.16 20.29
N GLY A 492 -1.45 8.84 21.58
CA GLY A 492 -0.38 8.01 22.14
C GLY A 492 -0.31 6.63 21.49
N LYS A 493 -1.47 5.97 21.32
CA LYS A 493 -1.55 4.65 20.69
C LYS A 493 -1.14 4.68 19.22
N VAL A 494 -1.55 5.70 18.46
CA VAL A 494 -1.13 5.87 17.05
C VAL A 494 0.39 5.98 16.94
N ARG A 495 1.01 6.82 17.77
CA ARG A 495 2.47 7.02 17.82
C ARG A 495 3.20 5.75 18.27
N HIS A 496 2.63 5.01 19.22
CA HIS A 496 3.19 3.74 19.68
C HIS A 496 3.16 2.69 18.57
N LEU A 497 2.04 2.54 17.86
CA LEU A 497 1.92 1.60 16.74
C LEU A 497 2.95 1.86 15.63
N LEU A 498 3.19 3.13 15.28
CA LEU A 498 4.25 3.47 14.31
C LEU A 498 5.63 2.99 14.77
N LYS A 499 5.93 3.01 16.07
CA LYS A 499 7.19 2.48 16.62
C LYS A 499 7.23 0.95 16.56
N ILE A 500 6.15 0.28 16.94
CA ILE A 500 6.06 -1.19 16.91
C ILE A 500 6.25 -1.72 15.49
N PHE A 501 5.56 -1.12 14.52
CA PHE A 501 5.64 -1.57 13.13
C PHE A 501 6.96 -1.21 12.43
N LYS A 502 7.90 -0.49 13.07
CA LYS A 502 9.27 -0.37 12.55
C LYS A 502 10.02 -1.70 12.57
N ASN A 503 9.74 -2.55 13.56
CA ASN A 503 10.40 -3.85 13.73
C ASN A 503 9.35 -4.97 13.86
N PRO A 504 8.55 -5.25 12.81
CA PRO A 504 7.39 -6.13 12.91
C PRO A 504 7.76 -7.61 13.13
N TYR A 505 9.04 -7.97 12.97
CA TYR A 505 9.57 -9.33 13.13
C TYR A 505 10.19 -9.60 14.50
N GLU A 506 10.45 -8.54 15.27
CA GLU A 506 11.13 -8.61 16.57
C GLU A 506 10.11 -8.60 17.71
N VAL A 507 10.45 -9.23 18.83
CA VAL A 507 9.61 -9.20 20.03
C VAL A 507 9.70 -7.82 20.66
N ASN A 508 8.56 -7.21 20.98
CA ASN A 508 8.49 -5.97 21.71
C ASN A 508 7.70 -6.16 23.01
N GLU A 509 8.35 -5.93 24.16
CA GLU A 509 7.75 -6.19 25.47
C GLU A 509 6.46 -5.40 25.74
N GLU A 510 6.35 -4.17 25.24
CA GLU A 510 5.13 -3.35 25.40
C GLU A 510 4.00 -3.88 24.52
N ALA A 511 4.29 -4.25 23.27
CA ALA A 511 3.32 -4.86 22.37
C ALA A 511 2.81 -6.22 22.89
N GLU A 512 3.68 -7.03 23.49
CA GLU A 512 3.29 -8.30 24.12
C GLU A 512 2.37 -8.08 25.33
N LYS A 513 2.66 -7.07 26.18
CA LYS A 513 1.79 -6.70 27.31
C LYS A 513 0.40 -6.24 26.84
N LEU A 514 0.32 -5.61 25.68
CA LEU A 514 -0.94 -5.19 25.05
C LEU A 514 -1.61 -6.32 24.26
N GLY A 515 -0.97 -7.49 24.13
CA GLY A 515 -1.52 -8.65 23.44
C GLY A 515 -1.58 -8.51 21.92
N TYR A 516 -0.69 -7.73 21.30
CA TYR A 516 -0.72 -7.50 19.84
C TYR A 516 -0.30 -8.73 19.00
N SER A 517 0.32 -9.75 19.62
CA SER A 517 0.61 -11.07 19.03
C SER A 517 -0.33 -12.19 19.55
N SER A 518 -1.25 -11.84 20.46
CA SER A 518 -2.21 -12.78 21.05
C SER A 518 -3.39 -13.03 20.12
N GLN A 519 -4.23 -14.00 20.50
CA GLN A 519 -5.48 -14.26 19.79
C GLN A 519 -6.31 -12.96 19.70
N PRO A 520 -6.82 -12.59 18.51
CA PRO A 520 -7.65 -11.40 18.36
C PRO A 520 -8.88 -11.46 19.26
N PRO A 521 -9.34 -10.31 19.79
CA PRO A 521 -10.47 -10.30 20.69
C PRO A 521 -11.75 -10.72 19.96
N ASN A 522 -12.68 -11.41 20.65
CA ASN A 522 -13.88 -11.98 20.02
C ASN A 522 -14.73 -10.96 19.22
N TRP A 523 -14.79 -9.71 19.69
CA TRP A 523 -15.54 -8.64 19.03
C TRP A 523 -14.92 -8.21 17.68
N SER A 524 -13.65 -8.51 17.44
CA SER A 524 -12.96 -8.19 16.19
C SER A 524 -13.36 -9.10 15.03
N PHE A 525 -14.05 -10.19 15.31
CA PHE A 525 -14.49 -11.13 14.31
C PHE A 525 -15.47 -10.45 13.32
N GLY A 526 -15.13 -10.49 12.03
CA GLY A 526 -15.98 -9.91 10.98
C GLY A 526 -15.84 -8.40 10.79
N LEU A 527 -14.84 -7.75 11.41
CA LEU A 527 -14.54 -6.34 11.12
C LEU A 527 -14.26 -6.13 9.62
N LYS A 528 -15.14 -5.38 8.98
CA LYS A 528 -15.00 -4.89 7.62
C LYS A 528 -14.87 -3.36 7.63
N LEU A 529 -14.14 -2.85 6.65
CA LEU A 529 -13.88 -1.44 6.46
C LEU A 529 -14.65 -0.92 5.25
N SER A 530 -15.00 0.36 5.32
CA SER A 530 -15.67 1.10 4.24
C SER A 530 -14.67 2.01 3.52
N CYS A 531 -14.90 2.23 2.22
CA CYS A 531 -14.20 3.24 1.42
C CYS A 531 -14.56 4.69 1.81
N SER A 532 -15.57 4.88 2.66
CA SER A 532 -16.01 6.19 3.15
C SER A 532 -14.86 6.79 3.94
N SER A 533 -14.26 7.84 3.41
CA SER A 533 -13.00 8.39 3.90
C SER A 533 -12.99 9.88 3.94
#